data_AF-R7PXH3-F1
#
_entry.id   AF-R7PXH3-F1
#
_cell.length_a   1.000
_cell.length_b   1.000
_cell.length_c   1.000
_cell.angle_alpha   90.00
_cell.angle_beta   90.00
_cell.angle_gamma   90.00
#
_symmetry.space_group_name_H-M   'P 1'
#
loop_
_entity.id
_entity.type
_entity.pdbx_description
1 polymer ?
#
loop_
_entity_poly.entity_id
_entity_poly.type
_entity_poly.pdbx_seq_one_letter_code
_entity_poly.pdbx_strand_id
1 'polypeptide(L)'
;MAGASGFYVDAKKSLNIGQIPPGPQQVYQIGNTSLAMAKDIVLNPELLDELQKLADKIESNHIMLATSEIFEKIYSLELAIYEQGMPFWMYNQWLQKYGIQEIPNIETEPEITKLYPRDIADLGENDLNTVDIENTLSTKFDRCIYCMDCVNSCPENALSFEKDEFKLRTDLCSGLGCLRCAGNCKEHAFKYEEFYKDI
;
A
#
# COMPACT_ATOMS: atom_id res chain seq x y z
N MET A 1 5.08 -13.22 -4.82
CA MET A 1 4.27 -12.51 -3.81
C MET A 1 5.19 -11.83 -2.83
N ALA A 2 5.04 -10.51 -2.71
CA ALA A 2 5.69 -9.69 -1.69
C ALA A 2 4.63 -8.74 -1.10
N GLY A 3 4.82 -8.30 0.14
CA GLY A 3 3.88 -7.38 0.79
C GLY A 3 4.11 -7.25 2.29
N ALA A 4 3.37 -6.33 2.92
CA ALA A 4 3.51 -6.03 4.35
C ALA A 4 3.13 -7.21 5.25
N SER A 5 2.14 -8.02 4.84
CA SER A 5 1.78 -9.26 5.52
C SER A 5 2.77 -10.41 5.27
N GLY A 6 3.79 -10.19 4.43
CA GLY A 6 4.94 -11.06 4.35
C GLY A 6 4.63 -12.53 4.07
N PHE A 7 5.30 -13.41 4.81
CA PHE A 7 5.11 -14.86 4.76
C PHE A 7 3.83 -15.39 5.45
N TYR A 8 3.05 -14.49 6.07
CA TYR A 8 1.81 -14.82 6.78
C TYR A 8 0.59 -14.92 5.85
N VAL A 9 0.70 -14.45 4.60
CA VAL A 9 -0.32 -14.65 3.58
C VAL A 9 -0.30 -16.11 3.14
N ASP A 10 -1.45 -16.78 3.15
CA ASP A 10 -1.59 -18.12 2.62
C ASP A 10 -1.79 -18.06 1.09
N ALA A 11 -0.77 -18.46 0.34
CA ALA A 11 -0.79 -18.40 -1.12
C ALA A 11 -1.90 -19.28 -1.75
N LYS A 12 -2.25 -20.41 -1.13
CA LYS A 12 -3.32 -21.29 -1.61
C LYS A 12 -4.68 -20.62 -1.41
N LYS A 13 -4.90 -20.00 -0.25
CA LYS A 13 -6.10 -19.19 0.00
C LYS A 13 -6.16 -18.01 -0.96
N SER A 14 -5.05 -17.30 -1.17
CA SER A 14 -4.96 -16.17 -2.11
C SER A 14 -5.34 -16.57 -3.54
N LEU A 15 -4.91 -17.74 -4.01
CA LEU A 15 -5.35 -18.30 -5.28
C LEU A 15 -6.86 -18.58 -5.30
N ASN A 16 -7.37 -19.25 -4.26
CA ASN A 16 -8.79 -19.62 -4.18
C ASN A 16 -9.74 -18.42 -4.11
N ILE A 17 -9.28 -17.28 -3.57
CA ILE A 17 -10.08 -16.05 -3.49
C ILE A 17 -9.81 -15.08 -4.64
N GLY A 18 -9.02 -15.44 -5.65
CA GLY A 18 -8.77 -14.62 -6.84
C GLY A 18 -7.69 -13.53 -6.69
N GLN A 19 -6.95 -13.48 -5.58
CA GLN A 19 -5.82 -12.56 -5.43
C GLN A 19 -4.61 -12.97 -6.29
N ILE A 20 -4.44 -14.27 -6.53
CA ILE A 20 -3.49 -14.80 -7.51
C ILE A 20 -4.31 -15.27 -8.70
N PRO A 21 -3.96 -14.88 -9.94
CA PRO A 21 -4.69 -15.36 -11.11
C PRO A 21 -4.58 -16.90 -11.22
N PRO A 22 -5.61 -17.57 -11.76
CA PRO A 22 -5.52 -18.99 -12.11
C PRO A 22 -4.46 -19.22 -13.20
N GLY A 23 -3.69 -20.29 -13.06
CA GLY A 23 -2.71 -20.73 -14.08
C GLY A 23 -1.21 -20.71 -13.73
N PRO A 24 -0.69 -20.04 -12.69
CA PRO A 24 0.73 -20.18 -12.38
C PRO A 24 1.03 -21.61 -11.93
N GLN A 25 2.15 -22.16 -12.40
CA GLN A 25 2.66 -23.46 -11.94
C GLN A 25 3.45 -23.35 -10.63
N GLN A 26 4.01 -22.17 -10.38
CA GLN A 26 4.85 -21.87 -9.23
C GLN A 26 4.45 -20.53 -8.62
N VAL A 27 4.40 -20.47 -7.30
CA VAL A 27 4.17 -19.25 -6.53
C VAL A 27 5.30 -19.08 -5.53
N TYR A 28 6.16 -18.08 -5.78
CA TYR A 28 7.21 -17.70 -4.85
C TYR A 28 6.71 -16.64 -3.87
N GLN A 29 6.81 -16.94 -2.57
CA GLN A 29 6.64 -15.95 -1.51
C GLN A 29 8.01 -15.44 -1.09
N ILE A 30 8.19 -14.14 -1.20
CA ILE A 30 9.48 -13.45 -0.99
C ILE A 30 9.46 -12.66 0.33
N GLY A 31 8.27 -12.38 0.87
CA GLY A 31 8.09 -11.66 2.14
C GLY A 31 8.03 -10.15 1.94
N ASN A 32 8.52 -9.40 2.91
CA ASN A 32 8.58 -7.95 2.86
C ASN A 32 9.84 -7.44 2.13
N THR A 33 9.71 -7.17 0.84
CA THR A 33 10.82 -6.69 0.00
C THR A 33 11.23 -5.25 0.30
N SER A 34 10.33 -4.39 0.81
CA SER A 34 10.72 -3.03 1.18
C SER A 34 11.61 -3.02 2.42
N LEU A 35 11.31 -3.88 3.40
CA LEU A 35 12.18 -4.07 4.56
C LEU A 35 13.54 -4.66 4.17
N ALA A 36 13.56 -5.67 3.29
CA ALA A 36 14.80 -6.25 2.78
C ALA A 36 15.66 -5.18 2.07
N MET A 37 15.05 -4.39 1.18
CA MET A 37 15.72 -3.29 0.48
C MET A 37 16.25 -2.22 1.46
N ALA A 38 15.47 -1.85 2.48
CA ALA A 38 15.89 -0.87 3.49
C ALA A 38 17.14 -1.33 4.24
N LYS A 39 17.19 -2.61 4.64
CA LYS A 39 18.38 -3.22 5.25
C LYS A 39 19.58 -3.14 4.30
N ASP A 40 19.39 -3.50 3.03
CA ASP A 40 20.48 -3.51 2.04
C ASP A 40 21.03 -2.10 1.78
N ILE A 41 20.18 -1.06 1.77
CA ILE A 41 20.61 0.35 1.69
C ILE A 41 21.42 0.77 2.92
N VAL A 42 21.02 0.36 4.13
CA VAL A 42 21.77 0.67 5.36
C VAL A 42 23.17 0.03 5.33
N LEU A 43 23.27 -1.20 4.82
CA LEU A 43 24.55 -1.91 4.70
C LEU A 43 25.40 -1.41 3.54
N ASN A 44 24.78 -0.88 2.48
CA ASN A 44 25.45 -0.32 1.32
C ASN A 44 24.74 0.95 0.82
N PRO A 45 25.08 2.14 1.35
CA PRO A 45 24.42 3.39 0.98
C PRO A 45 24.51 3.75 -0.51
N GLU A 46 25.56 3.30 -1.21
CA GLU A 46 25.72 3.54 -2.66
C GLU A 46 24.64 2.85 -3.50
N LEU A 47 23.98 1.82 -2.96
CA LEU A 47 22.84 1.16 -3.59
C LEU A 47 21.70 2.14 -3.90
N LEU A 48 21.55 3.21 -3.11
CA LEU A 48 20.51 4.21 -3.32
C LEU A 48 20.61 4.88 -4.70
N ASP A 49 21.84 5.17 -5.16
CA ASP A 49 22.06 5.76 -6.49
C ASP A 49 21.67 4.80 -7.62
N GLU A 50 21.88 3.50 -7.42
CA GLU A 50 21.46 2.47 -8.37
C GLU A 50 19.95 2.33 -8.42
N LEU A 51 19.30 2.34 -7.25
CA LEU A 51 17.85 2.30 -7.12
C LEU A 51 17.19 3.54 -7.75
N GLN A 52 17.79 4.72 -7.59
CA GLN A 52 17.30 5.94 -8.25
C GLN A 52 17.37 5.82 -9.77
N LYS A 53 18.50 5.35 -10.32
CA LYS A 53 18.63 5.10 -11.78
C LYS A 53 17.63 4.07 -12.30
N LEU A 54 17.24 3.10 -11.47
CA LEU A 54 16.20 2.13 -11.82
C LEU A 54 14.81 2.79 -11.79
N ALA A 55 14.52 3.59 -10.77
CA ALA A 55 13.25 4.31 -10.63
C ALA A 55 13.01 5.24 -11.83
N ASP A 56 14.01 6.03 -12.24
CA ASP A 56 13.93 6.94 -13.38
C ASP A 56 13.56 6.21 -14.69
N LYS A 57 14.02 4.97 -14.86
CA LYS A 57 13.67 4.13 -16.03
C LYS A 57 12.25 3.60 -15.96
N ILE A 58 11.75 3.29 -14.76
CA ILE A 58 10.38 2.78 -14.57
C ILE A 58 9.37 3.91 -14.79
N GLU A 59 9.65 5.12 -14.31
CA GLU A 59 8.74 6.27 -14.45
C GLU A 59 8.39 6.57 -15.91
N SER A 60 9.35 6.42 -16.83
CA SER A 60 9.09 6.58 -18.27
C SER A 60 8.16 5.53 -18.89
N ASN A 61 7.86 4.43 -18.18
CA ASN A 61 7.09 3.28 -18.68
C ASN A 61 5.86 2.97 -17.81
N HIS A 62 5.43 3.88 -16.95
CA HIS A 62 4.30 3.63 -16.08
C HIS A 62 3.00 3.46 -16.88
N ILE A 63 2.18 2.46 -16.49
CA ILE A 63 0.86 2.23 -17.07
C ILE A 63 -0.18 2.76 -16.09
N MET A 64 -0.94 3.77 -16.51
CA MET A 64 -2.03 4.31 -15.70
C MET A 64 -3.29 3.45 -15.85
N LEU A 65 -3.59 2.62 -14.84
CA LEU A 65 -4.80 1.80 -14.82
C LEU A 65 -6.08 2.64 -14.62
N ALA A 66 -5.98 3.79 -13.96
CA ALA A 66 -7.14 4.66 -13.67
C ALA A 66 -7.84 5.19 -14.94
N THR A 67 -7.13 5.27 -16.07
CA THR A 67 -7.69 5.69 -17.36
C THR A 67 -8.06 4.52 -18.27
N SER A 68 -7.88 3.28 -17.81
CA SER A 68 -8.16 2.09 -18.59
C SER A 68 -9.63 1.69 -18.45
N GLU A 69 -10.40 1.81 -19.54
CA GLU A 69 -11.78 1.33 -19.58
C GLU A 69 -11.89 -0.18 -19.28
N ILE A 70 -10.86 -0.95 -19.64
CA ILE A 70 -10.81 -2.39 -19.33
C ILE A 70 -10.69 -2.58 -17.82
N PHE A 71 -9.80 -1.83 -17.17
CA PHE A 71 -9.62 -1.91 -15.73
C PHE A 71 -10.89 -1.48 -14.99
N GLU A 72 -11.54 -0.39 -15.41
CA GLU A 72 -12.80 0.07 -14.83
C GLU A 72 -13.89 -1.01 -14.88
N LYS A 73 -14.04 -1.66 -16.05
CA LYS A 73 -15.00 -2.76 -16.24
C LYS A 73 -14.70 -3.94 -15.33
N ILE A 74 -13.44 -4.39 -15.28
CA ILE A 74 -13.02 -5.51 -14.42
C ILE A 74 -13.22 -5.16 -12.95
N TYR A 75 -12.74 -4.01 -12.51
CA TYR A 75 -12.85 -3.56 -11.12
C TYR A 75 -14.31 -3.46 -10.64
N SER A 76 -15.20 -2.98 -11.51
CA SER A 76 -16.64 -2.95 -11.20
C SER A 76 -17.23 -4.35 -11.01
N LEU A 77 -16.77 -5.33 -11.79
CA LEU A 77 -17.19 -6.72 -11.65
C LEU A 77 -16.63 -7.36 -10.37
N GLU A 78 -15.37 -7.05 -9.99
CA GLU A 78 -14.77 -7.50 -8.74
C GLU A 78 -15.60 -7.03 -7.53
N LEU A 79 -15.93 -5.74 -7.46
CA LEU A 79 -16.79 -5.19 -6.42
C LEU A 79 -18.16 -5.87 -6.38
N ALA A 80 -18.74 -6.17 -7.55
CA ALA A 80 -20.03 -6.83 -7.62
C ALA A 80 -19.99 -8.25 -7.03
N ILE A 81 -18.92 -9.02 -7.26
CA ILE A 81 -18.74 -10.34 -6.62
C ILE A 81 -18.56 -10.18 -5.11
N TYR A 82 -17.57 -9.40 -4.69
CA TYR A 82 -17.10 -9.43 -3.30
C TYR A 82 -17.95 -8.60 -2.33
N GLU A 83 -18.58 -7.53 -2.80
CA GLU A 83 -19.39 -6.65 -1.94
C GLU A 83 -20.89 -6.84 -2.13
N GLN A 84 -21.33 -7.23 -3.34
CA GLN A 84 -22.76 -7.31 -3.69
C GLN A 84 -23.27 -8.75 -3.88
N GLY A 85 -22.39 -9.75 -3.78
CA GLY A 85 -22.76 -11.16 -3.86
C GLY A 85 -23.16 -11.61 -5.28
N MET A 86 -22.67 -10.94 -6.32
CA MET A 86 -22.84 -11.41 -7.70
C MET A 86 -22.27 -12.83 -7.85
N PRO A 87 -23.01 -13.78 -8.44
CA PRO A 87 -22.51 -15.12 -8.67
C PRO A 87 -21.48 -15.15 -9.81
N PHE A 88 -20.47 -16.01 -9.69
CA PHE A 88 -19.34 -16.08 -10.63
C PHE A 88 -19.73 -16.34 -12.11
N TRP A 89 -20.79 -17.12 -12.35
CA TRP A 89 -21.27 -17.34 -13.73
C TRP A 89 -21.72 -16.04 -14.41
N MET A 90 -22.25 -15.09 -13.64
CA MET A 90 -22.69 -13.78 -14.16
C MET A 90 -21.47 -12.91 -14.48
N TYR A 91 -20.41 -13.01 -13.69
CA TYR A 91 -19.13 -12.34 -13.98
C TYR A 91 -18.58 -12.79 -15.34
N ASN A 92 -18.51 -14.11 -15.60
CA ASN A 92 -18.05 -14.63 -16.89
C ASN A 92 -18.97 -14.20 -18.06
N GLN A 93 -20.29 -14.11 -17.86
CA GLN A 93 -21.20 -13.56 -18.87
C GLN A 93 -20.89 -12.09 -19.21
N TRP A 94 -20.58 -11.28 -18.20
CA TRP A 94 -20.18 -9.89 -18.43
C TRP A 94 -18.82 -9.79 -19.13
N LEU A 95 -17.85 -10.62 -18.77
CA LEU A 95 -16.57 -10.70 -19.48
C LEU A 95 -16.78 -10.97 -20.98
N GLN A 96 -17.56 -12.00 -21.32
CA GLN A 96 -17.89 -12.30 -22.71
C GLN A 96 -18.55 -11.11 -23.43
N LYS A 97 -19.49 -10.43 -22.77
CA LYS A 97 -20.17 -9.25 -23.32
C LYS A 97 -19.22 -8.08 -23.56
N TYR A 98 -18.20 -7.94 -22.73
CA TYR A 98 -17.12 -6.97 -22.91
C TYR A 98 -16.07 -7.42 -23.92
N GLY A 99 -16.17 -8.63 -24.48
CA GLY A 99 -15.18 -9.20 -25.39
C GLY A 99 -13.88 -9.63 -24.69
N ILE A 100 -13.96 -9.90 -23.38
CA ILE A 100 -12.84 -10.33 -22.54
C ILE A 100 -12.93 -11.85 -22.31
N GLN A 101 -11.78 -12.51 -22.30
CA GLN A 101 -11.68 -13.93 -21.99
C GLN A 101 -12.27 -14.21 -20.60
N GLU A 102 -13.06 -15.27 -20.48
CA GLU A 102 -13.49 -15.80 -19.18
C GLU A 102 -12.32 -16.14 -18.27
N ILE A 103 -12.57 -16.04 -16.96
CA ILE A 103 -11.59 -16.49 -15.97
C ILE A 103 -11.44 -18.01 -16.10
N PRO A 104 -10.22 -18.53 -16.37
CA PRO A 104 -10.01 -19.95 -16.51
C PRO A 104 -10.15 -20.65 -15.16
N ASN A 105 -10.50 -21.94 -15.19
CA ASN A 105 -10.51 -22.76 -13.99
C ASN A 105 -9.08 -22.96 -13.47
N ILE A 106 -8.95 -23.19 -12.16
CA ILE A 106 -7.69 -23.64 -11.57
C ILE A 106 -7.50 -25.11 -11.95
N GLU A 107 -6.69 -25.39 -12.98
CA GLU A 107 -6.44 -26.74 -13.47
C GLU A 107 -5.42 -27.51 -12.62
N THR A 108 -4.43 -26.80 -12.08
CA THR A 108 -3.35 -27.38 -11.27
C THR A 108 -3.10 -26.54 -10.04
N GLU A 109 -2.91 -27.21 -8.89
CA GLU A 109 -2.40 -26.51 -7.71
C GLU A 109 -0.93 -26.11 -7.95
N PRO A 110 -0.56 -24.83 -7.80
CA PRO A 110 0.82 -24.40 -7.96
C PRO A 110 1.71 -24.98 -6.86
N GLU A 111 2.98 -25.21 -7.20
CA GLU A 111 4.02 -25.38 -6.20
C GLU A 111 4.24 -24.05 -5.47
N ILE A 112 4.03 -24.05 -4.14
CA ILE A 112 4.22 -22.86 -3.31
C ILE A 112 5.59 -22.94 -2.65
N THR A 113 6.46 -22.00 -2.98
CA THR A 113 7.80 -21.88 -2.40
C THR A 113 7.89 -20.64 -1.51
N LYS A 114 8.07 -20.85 -0.21
CA LYS A 114 8.45 -19.78 0.73
C LYS A 114 9.97 -19.68 0.78
N LEU A 115 10.54 -18.53 0.39
CA LEU A 115 11.99 -18.34 0.42
C LEU A 115 12.55 -18.28 1.84
N TYR A 116 11.77 -17.76 2.79
CA TYR A 116 12.15 -17.67 4.19
C TYR A 116 10.99 -18.11 5.11
N PRO A 117 11.26 -18.54 6.35
CA PRO A 117 10.23 -18.92 7.30
C PRO A 117 9.49 -17.71 7.90
N ARG A 118 10.10 -16.52 7.88
CA ARG A 118 9.60 -15.26 8.45
C ARG A 118 10.21 -14.08 7.69
N ASP A 119 9.64 -12.88 7.87
CA ASP A 119 10.05 -11.69 7.11
C ASP A 119 11.48 -11.24 7.41
N ILE A 120 11.93 -11.37 8.66
CA ILE A 120 13.32 -11.12 9.06
C ILE A 120 14.01 -12.47 9.25
N ALA A 121 14.62 -12.98 8.18
CA ALA A 121 15.27 -14.30 8.22
C ALA A 121 16.38 -14.35 9.28
N ASP A 122 17.24 -13.35 9.31
CA ASP A 122 18.36 -13.19 10.22
C ASP A 122 18.14 -11.98 11.14
N LEU A 123 18.16 -12.22 12.45
CA LEU A 123 17.97 -11.21 13.49
C LEU A 123 19.29 -10.58 13.94
N GLY A 124 20.43 -11.13 13.53
CA GLY A 124 21.74 -10.75 14.03
C GLY A 124 21.92 -11.02 15.52
N GLU A 125 22.98 -10.46 16.09
CA GLU A 125 23.36 -10.70 17.50
C GLU A 125 22.48 -9.98 18.52
N ASN A 126 21.85 -8.87 18.12
CA ASN A 126 21.11 -8.00 19.03
C ASN A 126 19.61 -8.30 19.12
N ASP A 127 19.12 -9.33 18.41
CA ASP A 127 17.70 -9.65 18.27
C ASP A 127 16.86 -8.45 17.76
N LEU A 128 15.55 -8.62 17.70
CA LEU A 128 14.62 -7.55 17.33
C LEU A 128 14.34 -6.63 18.51
N ASN A 129 14.73 -5.36 18.38
CA ASN A 129 14.38 -4.32 19.34
C ASN A 129 13.49 -3.26 18.67
N THR A 130 12.46 -2.82 19.39
CA THR A 130 11.67 -1.66 18.98
C THR A 130 12.38 -0.40 19.41
N VAL A 131 12.55 0.53 18.48
CA VAL A 131 13.12 1.85 18.76
C VAL A 131 12.02 2.89 18.57
N ASP A 132 11.86 3.77 19.55
CA ASP A 132 10.98 4.93 19.40
C ASP A 132 11.66 5.95 18.50
N ILE A 133 11.17 6.04 17.27
CA ILE A 133 11.63 7.04 16.31
C ILE A 133 10.64 8.20 16.36
N GLU A 134 11.03 9.30 16.98
CA GLU A 134 10.24 10.52 16.94
C GLU A 134 10.51 11.27 15.64
N ASN A 135 9.68 11.01 14.62
CA ASN A 135 9.73 11.77 13.38
C ASN A 135 8.53 12.73 13.32
N THR A 136 8.81 14.00 13.60
CA THR A 136 7.78 15.04 13.70
C THR A 136 8.01 16.10 12.62
N LEU A 137 7.01 16.28 11.77
CA LEU A 137 6.94 17.40 10.82
C LEU A 137 6.11 18.53 11.43
N SER A 138 6.43 19.78 11.11
CA SER A 138 5.71 20.95 11.62
C SER A 138 5.34 21.87 10.47
N THR A 139 4.12 22.43 10.50
CA THR A 139 3.67 23.38 9.47
C THR A 139 2.58 24.32 9.98
N LYS A 140 2.31 25.37 9.20
CA LYS A 140 1.19 26.30 9.41
C LYS A 140 0.29 26.27 8.18
N PHE A 141 -1.01 26.26 8.41
CA PHE A 141 -1.99 26.27 7.35
C PHE A 141 -2.57 27.66 7.14
N ASP A 142 -2.36 28.21 5.95
CA ASP A 142 -3.03 29.43 5.53
C ASP A 142 -4.55 29.23 5.57
N ARG A 143 -5.27 30.23 6.10
CA ARG A 143 -6.75 30.23 6.27
C ARG A 143 -7.27 29.27 7.34
N CYS A 144 -6.40 28.66 8.15
CA CYS A 144 -6.85 27.89 9.30
C CYS A 144 -7.48 28.80 10.36
N ILE A 145 -8.68 28.45 10.82
CA ILE A 145 -9.36 29.14 11.93
C ILE A 145 -9.07 28.51 13.30
N TYR A 146 -8.12 27.57 13.37
CA TYR A 146 -7.71 26.89 14.59
C TYR A 146 -8.85 26.21 15.38
N CYS A 147 -9.82 25.61 14.68
CA CYS A 147 -10.94 24.90 15.31
C CYS A 147 -10.55 23.54 15.94
N MET A 148 -9.36 23.03 15.64
CA MET A 148 -8.82 21.74 16.12
C MET A 148 -9.60 20.48 15.69
N ASP A 149 -10.57 20.59 14.78
CA ASP A 149 -11.32 19.44 14.26
C ASP A 149 -10.40 18.37 13.63
N CYS A 150 -9.33 18.80 12.93
CA CYS A 150 -8.35 17.89 12.34
C CYS A 150 -7.53 17.10 13.38
N VAL A 151 -7.22 17.73 14.52
CA VAL A 151 -6.50 17.11 15.65
C VAL A 151 -7.42 16.13 16.37
N ASN A 152 -8.62 16.57 16.74
CA ASN A 152 -9.58 15.79 17.52
C ASN A 152 -10.14 14.57 16.76
N SER A 153 -10.15 14.63 15.43
CA SER A 153 -10.65 13.53 14.59
C SER A 153 -9.58 12.55 14.13
N CYS A 154 -8.32 12.74 14.53
CA CYS A 154 -7.24 11.82 14.20
C CYS A 154 -7.36 10.55 15.06
N PRO A 155 -7.65 9.37 14.47
CA PRO A 155 -7.82 8.14 15.25
C PRO A 155 -6.50 7.67 15.90
N GLU A 156 -5.37 7.99 15.29
CA GLU A 156 -4.03 7.57 15.73
C GLU A 156 -3.37 8.59 16.69
N ASN A 157 -4.05 9.70 17.01
CA ASN A 157 -3.47 10.82 17.77
C ASN A 157 -2.14 11.35 17.18
N ALA A 158 -1.97 11.23 15.87
CA ALA A 158 -0.74 11.57 15.17
C ALA A 158 -0.54 13.09 14.96
N LEU A 159 -1.59 13.89 15.13
CA LEU A 159 -1.57 15.33 14.90
C LEU A 159 -1.75 16.08 16.23
N SER A 160 -0.90 17.07 16.49
CA SER A 160 -1.03 17.98 17.63
C SER A 160 -0.85 19.44 17.19
N PHE A 161 -1.21 20.38 18.06
CA PHE A 161 -1.05 21.80 17.82
C PHE A 161 -0.30 22.44 18.99
N GLU A 162 0.89 22.98 18.71
CA GLU A 162 1.78 23.57 19.71
C GLU A 162 2.49 24.79 19.11
N LYS A 163 2.65 25.87 19.89
CA LYS A 163 3.40 27.07 19.48
C LYS A 163 2.97 27.65 18.12
N ASP A 164 1.66 27.69 17.88
CA ASP A 164 1.03 28.16 16.63
C ASP A 164 1.36 27.32 15.38
N GLU A 165 1.82 26.07 15.58
CA GLU A 165 2.15 25.13 14.51
C GLU A 165 1.44 23.80 14.71
N PHE A 166 1.04 23.20 13.60
CA PHE A 166 0.57 21.83 13.58
C PHE A 166 1.78 20.91 13.51
N LYS A 167 1.85 19.95 14.42
CA LYS A 167 2.88 18.91 14.47
C LYS A 167 2.29 17.58 14.07
N LEU A 168 2.96 16.88 13.16
CA LEU A 168 2.56 15.57 12.67
C LEU A 168 3.62 14.54 13.02
N ARG A 169 3.25 13.57 13.85
CA ARG A 169 4.01 12.34 14.10
C ARG A 169 3.82 11.39 12.93
N THR A 170 4.79 11.37 12.02
CA THR A 170 4.69 10.58 10.78
C THR A 170 4.72 9.08 11.05
N ASP A 171 5.30 8.67 12.17
CA ASP A 171 5.33 7.29 12.66
C ASP A 171 3.95 6.76 13.08
N LEU A 172 3.03 7.65 13.48
CA LEU A 172 1.65 7.29 13.87
C LEU A 172 0.63 7.54 12.74
N CYS A 173 0.94 8.44 11.80
CA CYS A 173 -0.02 8.85 10.78
C CYS A 173 -0.25 7.76 9.72
N SER A 174 -1.51 7.38 9.45
CA SER A 174 -1.86 6.48 8.33
C SER A 174 -1.80 7.13 6.93
N GLY A 175 -1.23 8.34 6.83
CA GLY A 175 -0.98 9.06 5.60
C GLY A 175 -2.22 9.33 4.73
N LEU A 176 -2.00 9.30 3.41
CA LEU A 176 -3.01 9.59 2.38
C LEU A 176 -4.18 8.58 2.36
N GLY A 177 -4.06 7.44 3.03
CA GLY A 177 -5.14 6.46 3.13
C GLY A 177 -6.25 6.84 4.11
N CYS A 178 -5.95 7.73 5.08
CA CYS A 178 -6.92 8.14 6.11
C CYS A 178 -7.57 9.48 5.79
N LEU A 179 -6.76 10.53 5.56
CA LEU A 179 -7.17 11.91 5.21
C LEU A 179 -8.35 12.52 6.00
N ARG A 180 -8.69 11.97 7.18
CA ARG A 180 -9.77 12.50 8.04
C ARG A 180 -9.52 13.95 8.45
N CYS A 181 -8.25 14.30 8.70
CA CYS A 181 -7.83 15.67 9.00
C CYS A 181 -8.18 16.65 7.87
N ALA A 182 -7.92 16.27 6.61
CA ALA A 182 -8.27 17.06 5.44
C ALA A 182 -9.79 17.08 5.21
N GLY A 183 -10.45 15.93 5.29
CA GLY A 183 -11.90 15.80 5.08
C GLY A 183 -12.77 16.53 6.11
N ASN A 184 -12.33 16.60 7.36
CA ASN A 184 -13.05 17.30 8.44
C ASN A 184 -12.75 18.80 8.49
N CYS A 185 -11.79 19.30 7.72
CA CYS A 185 -11.46 20.72 7.68
C CYS A 185 -12.53 21.49 6.89
N LYS A 186 -13.45 22.15 7.61
CA LYS A 186 -14.54 22.96 7.03
C LYS A 186 -14.06 24.10 6.13
N GLU A 187 -12.90 24.67 6.46
CA GLU A 187 -12.27 25.75 5.69
C GLU A 187 -11.43 25.25 4.52
N HIS A 188 -11.29 23.93 4.37
CA HIS A 188 -10.38 23.30 3.41
C HIS A 188 -8.93 23.86 3.49
N ALA A 189 -8.53 24.34 4.67
CA ALA A 189 -7.22 24.92 4.93
C ALA A 189 -6.13 23.85 5.12
N PHE A 190 -6.51 22.67 5.64
CA PHE A 190 -5.58 21.57 5.88
C PHE A 190 -5.14 20.93 4.57
N LYS A 191 -3.84 20.95 4.31
CA LYS A 191 -3.21 20.34 3.12
C LYS A 191 -2.05 19.47 3.55
N TYR A 192 -2.14 18.17 3.28
CA TYR A 192 -1.16 17.21 3.79
C TYR A 192 0.26 17.48 3.24
N GLU A 193 0.34 18.00 2.02
CA GLU A 193 1.58 18.32 1.31
C GLU A 193 2.40 19.42 1.99
N GLU A 194 1.75 20.29 2.78
CA GLU A 194 2.42 21.39 3.50
C GLU A 194 3.42 20.91 4.56
N PHE A 195 3.33 19.65 5.00
CA PHE A 195 4.31 19.05 5.91
C PHE A 195 5.64 18.70 5.23
N TYR A 196 5.67 18.62 3.90
CA TYR A 196 6.84 18.17 3.14
C TYR A 196 7.53 19.30 2.37
N LYS A 197 7.07 20.55 2.51
CA LYS A 197 7.60 21.69 1.73
C LYS A 197 9.06 22.02 2.02
N ASP A 198 9.56 21.68 3.20
CA ASP A 198 10.90 22.00 3.67
C ASP A 198 11.89 20.81 3.57
N ILE A 199 11.48 19.72 2.90
CA ILE A 199 12.27 18.50 2.67
C ILE A 199 12.57 18.40 1.17
#